data_AF-A0A259BTI3-F1
#
_entry.id   AF-A0A259BTI3-F1
#
_cell.length_a   1.000
_cell.length_b   1.000
_cell.length_c   1.000
_cell.angle_alpha   90.00
_cell.angle_beta   90.00
_cell.angle_gamma   90.00
#
_symmetry.space_group_name_H-M   'P 1'
#
loop_
_entity.id
_entity.type
_entity.pdbx_description
1 polymer ?
#
loop_
_entity_poly.entity_id
_entity_poly.type
_entity_poly.pdbx_seq_one_letter_code
_entity_poly.pdbx_strand_id
1 'polypeptide(L)'
;MELLRLLELLVQGVELGFELRELSVSKALVIPNNETGAEIYVSLRRRKVGMGSSAGPWYEFSYYSCQEGDVFVEHAAGLLQIQRPKEVTEVDGGREAKEEILTYRRRWDNKRAMCEKAVSRSSHFEFCEDQGLSFGKHTCITPPYD
;
A
#
# COMPACT_ATOMS: atom_id res chain seq x y z
N MET A 1 -7.99 13.64 15.81
CA MET A 1 -9.08 14.16 14.94
C MET A 1 -8.92 13.74 13.48
N GLU A 2 -7.74 13.84 12.85
CA GLU A 2 -7.59 13.54 11.41
C GLU A 2 -7.57 12.03 11.06
N LEU A 3 -6.99 11.18 11.92
CA LEU A 3 -7.01 9.71 11.78
C LEU A 3 -8.40 9.09 11.87
N LEU A 4 -9.24 9.58 12.79
CA LEU A 4 -10.65 9.15 12.91
C LEU A 4 -11.44 9.49 11.64
N ARG A 5 -11.19 10.67 11.05
CA ARG A 5 -11.78 11.07 9.77
C ARG A 5 -11.34 10.18 8.60
N LEU A 6 -10.11 9.67 8.61
CA LEU A 6 -9.63 8.75 7.57
C LEU A 6 -10.29 7.38 7.69
N LEU A 7 -10.46 6.88 8.92
CA LEU A 7 -11.23 5.67 9.20
C LEU A 7 -12.70 5.83 8.79
N GLU A 8 -13.32 6.98 9.09
CA GLU A 8 -14.68 7.28 8.64
C GLU A 8 -14.82 7.30 7.11
N LEU A 9 -13.85 7.90 6.39
CA LEU A 9 -13.88 7.95 4.91
C LEU A 9 -13.70 6.57 4.28
N LEU A 10 -12.85 5.71 4.86
CA LEU A 10 -12.70 4.31 4.45
C LEU A 10 -13.99 3.52 4.70
N VAL A 11 -14.65 3.75 5.85
CA VAL A 11 -15.95 3.12 6.18
C VAL A 11 -17.07 3.63 5.27
N GLN A 12 -16.99 4.86 4.78
CA GLN A 12 -17.96 5.47 3.86
C GLN A 12 -17.74 5.08 2.39
N GLY A 13 -16.75 4.25 2.06
CA GLY A 13 -16.50 3.78 0.70
C GLY A 13 -15.96 4.84 -0.26
N VAL A 14 -15.38 5.93 0.27
CA VAL A 14 -14.67 6.91 -0.55
C VAL A 14 -13.35 6.29 -1.01
N GLU A 15 -13.14 6.23 -2.32
CA GLU A 15 -11.88 5.73 -2.89
C GLU A 15 -10.74 6.70 -2.52
N LEU A 16 -9.88 6.26 -1.60
CA LEU A 16 -8.70 6.98 -1.18
C LEU A 16 -7.48 6.31 -1.80
N GLY A 17 -6.69 7.09 -2.53
CA GLY A 17 -5.36 6.68 -2.95
C GLY A 17 -4.35 6.96 -1.85
N PHE A 18 -3.26 6.19 -1.84
CA PHE A 18 -2.13 6.44 -0.96
C PHE A 18 -0.87 6.48 -1.80
N GLU A 19 -0.07 7.53 -1.62
CA GLU A 19 1.24 7.65 -2.22
C GLU A 19 2.31 7.50 -1.14
N LEU A 20 3.24 6.59 -1.37
CA LEU A 20 4.40 6.38 -0.51
C LEU A 20 5.65 6.95 -1.19
N ARG A 21 6.47 7.67 -0.43
CA ARG A 21 7.78 8.16 -0.88
C ARG A 21 8.83 7.91 0.18
N GLU A 22 10.09 7.85 -0.26
CA GLU A 22 11.24 7.66 0.64
C GLU A 22 11.03 6.44 1.57
N LEU A 23 10.36 5.40 1.04
CA LEU A 23 10.07 4.19 1.79
C LEU A 23 11.36 3.44 2.08
N SER A 24 11.66 3.29 3.37
CA SER A 24 12.73 2.44 3.88
C SER A 24 12.11 1.28 4.62
N VAL A 25 12.37 0.05 4.16
CA VAL A 25 11.99 -1.19 4.85
C VAL A 25 13.27 -1.81 5.39
N SER A 26 13.47 -1.70 6.70
CA SER A 26 14.71 -2.09 7.38
C SER A 26 14.68 -3.53 7.87
N LYS A 27 13.52 -4.01 8.35
CA LYS A 27 13.35 -5.34 8.95
C LYS A 27 11.97 -5.91 8.67
N ALA A 28 11.91 -7.20 8.36
CA ALA A 28 10.65 -7.92 8.28
C ALA A 28 9.95 -7.97 9.65
N LEU A 29 8.63 -7.81 9.66
CA LEU A 29 7.80 -8.09 10.83
C LEU A 29 7.64 -9.60 10.96
N VAL A 30 8.13 -10.16 12.07
CA VAL A 30 7.93 -11.57 12.39
C VAL A 30 6.75 -11.67 13.34
N ILE A 31 5.68 -12.33 12.90
CA ILE A 31 4.51 -12.58 13.74
C ILE A 31 4.71 -13.94 14.43
N PRO A 32 4.85 -13.97 15.77
CA PRO A 32 4.97 -15.22 16.49
C PRO A 32 3.74 -16.11 16.29
N ASN A 33 3.94 -17.42 16.20
CA ASN A 33 2.85 -18.39 16.15
C ASN A 33 2.31 -18.70 17.56
N ASN A 34 1.90 -17.65 18.29
CA ASN A 34 1.28 -17.73 19.61
C ASN A 34 -0.06 -16.96 19.59
N GLU A 35 -0.88 -17.17 20.62
CA GLU A 35 -2.20 -16.53 20.69
C GLU A 35 -2.13 -14.99 20.85
N THR A 36 -1.01 -14.48 21.36
CA THR A 36 -0.79 -13.05 21.60
C THR A 36 -0.50 -12.27 20.31
N GLY A 37 0.13 -12.91 19.32
CA GLY A 37 0.54 -12.27 18.08
C GLY A 37 1.69 -11.26 18.27
N ALA A 38 1.76 -10.26 17.40
CA ALA A 38 2.74 -9.18 17.46
C ALA A 38 2.03 -7.84 17.74
N GLU A 39 2.48 -7.12 18.76
CA GLU A 39 2.01 -5.76 19.03
C GLU A 39 2.70 -4.77 18.09
N ILE A 40 1.90 -4.00 17.34
CA ILE A 40 2.39 -3.07 16.32
C ILE A 40 2.05 -1.64 16.72
N TYR A 41 3.03 -0.76 16.63
CA TYR A 41 2.89 0.68 16.86
C TYR A 41 3.09 1.42 15.55
N VAL A 42 2.14 2.26 15.18
CA VAL A 42 2.24 3.11 13.99
C VAL A 42 2.31 4.57 14.43
N SER A 43 3.38 5.25 14.06
CA SER A 43 3.53 6.69 14.21
C SER A 43 3.20 7.36 12.88
N LEU A 44 2.32 8.36 12.92
CA LEU A 44 1.97 9.17 11.76
C LEU A 44 1.99 10.64 12.15
N ARG A 45 2.90 11.43 11.56
CA ARG A 45 3.12 12.83 11.91
C ARG A 45 3.10 13.70 10.68
N ARG A 46 2.37 14.81 10.72
CA ARG A 46 2.28 15.74 9.58
C ARG A 46 3.60 16.49 9.41
N ARG A 47 4.21 16.44 8.21
CA ARG A 47 5.49 17.11 7.92
C ARG A 47 5.27 18.61 7.75
N LYS A 48 6.00 19.42 8.53
CA LYS A 48 6.01 20.89 8.41
C LYS A 48 7.04 21.30 7.36
N VAL A 49 6.69 22.22 6.46
CA VAL A 49 7.61 22.70 5.42
C VAL A 49 8.15 24.07 5.82
N GLY A 50 9.17 24.10 6.70
CA GLY A 50 9.81 25.34 7.13
C GLY A 50 9.07 26.12 8.22
N MET A 51 9.68 27.23 8.64
CA MET A 51 9.23 28.04 9.78
C MET A 51 8.15 29.02 9.30
N GLY A 52 6.87 28.69 9.54
CA GLY A 52 5.73 29.57 9.24
C GLY A 52 4.80 29.11 8.11
N SER A 53 5.05 27.97 7.46
CA SER A 53 4.11 27.42 6.48
C SER A 53 3.04 26.53 7.11
N SER A 54 1.90 26.40 6.42
CA SER A 54 0.92 25.36 6.70
C SER A 54 1.55 23.99 6.46
N ALA A 55 1.14 22.99 7.25
CA ALA A 55 1.71 21.65 7.14
C ALA A 55 1.51 21.09 5.72
N GLY A 56 2.60 20.60 5.10
CA GLY A 56 2.60 20.11 3.72
C GLY A 56 1.72 18.86 3.55
N PRO A 57 1.49 18.34 2.34
CA PRO A 57 0.58 17.21 2.12
C PRO A 57 1.10 15.86 2.66
N TRP A 58 2.38 15.81 3.03
CA TRP A 58 3.07 14.60 3.46
C TRP A 58 2.97 14.36 4.96
N TYR A 59 2.81 13.11 5.32
CA TYR A 59 3.00 12.58 6.65
C TYR A 59 4.29 11.78 6.70
N GLU A 60 5.08 11.98 7.73
CA GLU A 60 6.12 11.03 8.13
C GLU A 60 5.44 9.86 8.84
N PHE A 61 5.66 8.65 8.34
CA PHE A 61 5.20 7.44 8.98
C PHE A 61 6.38 6.57 9.40
N SER A 62 6.20 5.85 10.50
CA SER A 62 7.05 4.72 10.88
C SER A 62 6.20 3.69 11.61
N TYR A 63 6.56 2.41 11.50
CA TYR A 63 5.93 1.38 12.31
C TYR A 63 6.95 0.47 12.96
N TYR A 64 6.59 0.04 14.17
CA TYR A 64 7.42 -0.72 15.09
C TYR A 64 6.66 -1.95 15.58
N SER A 65 7.38 -3.01 15.91
CA SER A 65 6.85 -4.05 16.81
C SER A 65 7.37 -3.83 18.22
N CYS A 66 6.55 -4.10 19.24
CA CYS A 66 7.04 -4.34 20.58
C CYS A 66 7.34 -5.84 20.75
N GLN A 67 8.60 -6.14 21.10
CA GLN A 67 9.07 -7.50 21.37
C GLN A 67 9.22 -7.73 22.87
N GLU A 68 9.49 -8.97 23.25
CA GLU A 68 9.68 -9.37 24.63
C GLU A 68 10.77 -8.50 25.31
N GLY A 69 10.48 -8.03 26.53
CA GLY A 69 11.35 -7.09 27.24
C GLY A 69 11.18 -5.61 26.84
N ASP A 70 10.04 -5.23 26.25
CA ASP A 70 9.70 -3.84 25.88
C ASP A 70 10.66 -3.25 24.83
N VAL A 71 11.17 -4.13 23.95
CA VAL A 71 12.13 -3.77 22.91
C VAL A 71 11.36 -3.39 21.65
N PHE A 72 11.49 -2.12 21.25
CA PHE A 72 10.88 -1.61 20.03
C PHE A 72 11.80 -1.81 18.83
N VAL A 73 11.28 -2.46 17.79
CA VAL A 73 11.98 -2.69 16.53
C VAL A 73 11.27 -1.95 15.42
N GLU A 74 11.94 -0.98 14.80
CA GLU A 74 11.43 -0.32 13.59
C GLU A 74 11.53 -1.24 12.38
N HIS A 75 10.46 -1.34 11.61
CA HIS A 75 10.36 -2.20 10.44
C HIS A 75 10.35 -1.42 9.13
N ALA A 76 9.61 -0.32 9.10
CA ALA A 76 9.66 0.61 7.98
C ALA A 76 9.33 2.03 8.41
N ALA A 77 9.85 2.97 7.63
CA ALA A 77 9.55 4.38 7.74
C ALA A 77 9.53 5.03 6.36
N GLY A 78 8.93 6.21 6.26
CA GLY A 78 8.93 6.99 5.03
C GLY A 78 7.91 8.10 5.06
N LEU A 79 7.50 8.53 3.87
CA LEU A 79 6.48 9.54 3.67
C LEU A 79 5.22 8.93 3.08
N LEU A 80 4.08 9.34 3.61
CA LEU A 80 2.74 8.97 3.17
C LEU A 80 1.98 10.23 2.78
N GLN A 81 1.37 10.25 1.61
CA GLN A 81 0.38 11.24 1.22
C GLN A 81 -0.94 10.53 0.93
N ILE A 82 -2.02 11.06 1.49
CA ILE A 82 -3.37 10.60 1.17
C ILE A 82 -3.83 11.34 -0.08
N GLN A 83 -4.02 10.61 -1.17
CA GLN A 83 -4.56 11.12 -2.41
C GLN A 83 -6.09 11.05 -2.36
N ARG A 84 -6.72 12.21 -2.45
CA ARG A 84 -8.17 12.29 -2.64
C ARG A 84 -8.48 12.27 -4.13
N PRO A 85 -9.66 11.78 -4.55
CA PRO A 85 -10.09 11.89 -5.93
C PRO A 85 -9.92 13.34 -6.41
N LYS A 86 -9.16 13.54 -7.49
CA LYS A 86 -9.00 14.86 -8.08
C LYS A 86 -10.34 15.25 -8.71
N GLU A 87 -10.88 16.41 -8.34
CA GLU A 87 -11.99 16.98 -9.08
C GLU A 87 -11.50 17.33 -10.49
N VAL A 88 -12.27 16.93 -11.51
CA VAL A 88 -11.95 17.23 -12.90
C VAL A 88 -12.08 18.74 -13.10
N THR A 89 -10.98 19.40 -13.45
CA THR A 89 -11.01 20.83 -13.77
C THR A 89 -11.56 21.03 -15.18
N GLU A 90 -12.22 22.17 -15.42
CA GLU A 90 -12.76 22.52 -16.75
C GLU A 90 -11.68 22.54 -17.85
N VAL A 91 -10.42 22.79 -17.47
CA VAL A 91 -9.28 22.89 -18.39
C VAL A 91 -8.72 21.52 -18.79
N ASP A 92 -8.66 20.56 -17.86
CA ASP A 92 -8.14 19.21 -18.16
C ASP A 92 -9.22 18.28 -18.71
N GLY A 93 -10.47 18.39 -18.25
CA GLY A 93 -11.56 17.51 -18.68
C GLY A 93 -11.29 16.01 -18.44
N GLY A 94 -10.34 15.68 -17.55
CA GLY A 94 -9.88 14.32 -17.25
C GLY A 94 -8.99 13.74 -18.34
N ARG A 95 -8.39 14.56 -19.20
CA ARG A 95 -7.54 14.10 -20.31
C ARG A 95 -6.25 13.47 -19.79
N GLU A 96 -5.60 14.08 -18.80
CA GLU A 96 -4.36 13.55 -18.19
C GLU A 96 -4.57 12.11 -17.69
N ALA A 97 -5.60 11.90 -16.86
CA ALA A 97 -5.92 10.58 -16.31
C ALA A 97 -6.22 9.55 -17.42
N LYS A 98 -6.93 9.95 -18.47
CA LYS A 98 -7.22 9.07 -19.63
C LYS A 98 -5.94 8.65 -20.34
N GLU A 99 -5.04 9.59 -20.64
CA GLU A 99 -3.77 9.31 -21.32
C GLU A 99 -2.85 8.44 -20.45
N GLU A 100 -2.84 8.66 -19.13
CA GLU A 100 -2.08 7.84 -18.19
C GLU A 100 -2.59 6.39 -18.18
N ILE A 101 -3.90 6.19 -18.09
CA ILE A 101 -4.55 4.87 -18.18
C ILE A 101 -4.23 4.19 -19.51
N LEU A 102 -4.30 4.92 -20.63
CA LEU A 102 -3.96 4.38 -21.95
C LEU A 102 -2.50 3.96 -22.03
N THR A 103 -1.59 4.73 -21.42
CA THR A 103 -0.17 4.41 -21.36
C THR A 103 0.07 3.11 -20.57
N TYR A 104 -0.55 2.97 -19.40
CA TYR A 104 -0.46 1.73 -18.62
C TYR A 104 -1.06 0.54 -19.36
N ARG A 105 -2.22 0.71 -20.01
CA ARG A 105 -2.84 -0.34 -20.82
C ARG A 105 -1.94 -0.79 -21.97
N ARG A 106 -1.36 0.14 -22.73
CA ARG A 106 -0.40 -0.20 -23.80
C ARG A 106 0.79 -0.98 -23.28
N ARG A 107 1.36 -0.54 -22.14
CA ARG A 107 2.48 -1.24 -21.50
C ARG A 107 2.07 -2.65 -21.06
N TRP A 108 0.89 -2.79 -20.47
CA TRP A 108 0.33 -4.06 -20.06
C TRP A 108 0.10 -5.00 -21.24
N ASP A 109 -0.56 -4.55 -22.30
CA ASP A 109 -0.85 -5.34 -23.49
C ASP A 109 0.45 -5.78 -24.20
N ASN A 110 1.43 -4.89 -24.30
CA ASN A 110 2.74 -5.22 -24.85
C ASN A 110 3.42 -6.34 -24.05
N LYS A 111 3.44 -6.25 -22.72
CA LYS A 111 4.06 -7.28 -21.87
C LYS A 111 3.27 -8.58 -21.89
N ARG A 112 1.95 -8.51 -21.86
CA ARG A 112 1.05 -9.67 -21.98
C ARG A 112 1.28 -10.43 -23.29
N ALA A 113 1.43 -9.72 -24.43
CA ALA A 113 1.68 -10.34 -25.71
C ALA A 113 3.03 -11.09 -25.79
N MET A 114 3.98 -10.75 -24.92
CA MET A 114 5.28 -11.42 -24.79
C MET A 114 5.26 -12.59 -23.80
N CYS A 115 4.15 -12.85 -23.10
CA CYS A 115 4.05 -13.95 -22.16
C CYS A 115 3.84 -15.27 -22.90
N GLU A 116 4.86 -16.13 -22.92
CA GLU A 116 4.81 -17.44 -23.59
C GLU A 116 4.18 -18.54 -22.73
N LYS A 117 4.16 -18.34 -21.41
CA LYS A 117 3.70 -19.33 -20.44
C LYS A 117 2.52 -18.80 -19.65
N ALA A 118 1.37 -19.44 -19.80
CA ALA A 118 0.27 -19.29 -18.86
C ALA A 118 0.60 -20.03 -17.56
N VAL A 119 0.41 -19.37 -16.43
CA VAL A 119 0.52 -19.98 -15.10
C VAL A 119 -0.89 -20.09 -14.53
N SER A 120 -1.33 -21.31 -14.26
CA SER A 120 -2.63 -21.53 -13.63
C SER A 120 -2.60 -21.08 -12.17
N ARG A 121 -3.76 -20.69 -11.64
CA ARG A 121 -3.90 -20.26 -10.25
C ARG A 121 -3.39 -21.30 -9.27
N SER A 122 -3.77 -22.57 -9.44
CA SER A 122 -3.31 -23.67 -8.58
C SER A 122 -1.80 -23.82 -8.65
N SER A 123 -1.22 -23.91 -9.85
CA SER A 123 0.24 -24.07 -10.00
C SER A 123 1.04 -22.91 -9.40
N HIS A 124 0.49 -21.69 -9.36
CA HIS A 124 1.13 -20.55 -8.73
C HIS A 124 1.14 -20.68 -7.20
N PHE A 125 -0.01 -21.02 -6.61
CA PHE A 125 -0.13 -21.19 -5.17
C PHE A 125 0.62 -22.42 -4.66
N GLU A 126 0.61 -23.53 -5.40
CA GLU A 126 1.42 -24.72 -5.13
C GLU A 126 2.92 -24.37 -5.15
N PHE A 127 3.37 -23.65 -6.18
CA PHE A 127 4.76 -23.17 -6.23
C PHE A 127 5.10 -22.30 -5.01
N CYS A 128 4.21 -21.40 -4.61
CA CYS A 128 4.43 -20.57 -3.43
C CYS A 128 4.49 -21.40 -2.13
N GLU A 129 3.60 -22.38 -1.98
CA GLU A 129 3.60 -23.30 -0.83
C GLU A 129 4.89 -24.12 -0.77
N ASP A 130 5.39 -24.62 -1.90
CA ASP A 130 6.70 -25.28 -2.02
C ASP A 130 7.86 -24.36 -1.60
N GLN A 131 7.72 -23.04 -1.79
CA GLN A 131 8.68 -22.03 -1.31
C GLN A 131 8.42 -21.59 0.13
N GLY A 132 7.47 -22.20 0.85
CA GLY A 132 7.12 -21.87 2.23
C GLY A 132 6.20 -20.65 2.39
N LEU A 133 5.61 -20.15 1.30
CA LEU A 133 4.64 -19.06 1.29
C LEU A 133 3.23 -19.63 1.29
N SER A 134 2.62 -19.75 2.48
CA SER A 134 1.23 -20.17 2.63
C SER A 134 0.30 -18.96 2.64
N PHE A 135 -0.65 -18.94 1.70
CA PHE A 135 -1.62 -17.88 1.57
C PHE A 135 -2.97 -18.29 2.18
N GLY A 136 -3.52 -17.46 3.08
CA GLY A 136 -4.80 -17.74 3.74
C GLY A 136 -6.02 -17.57 2.82
N LYS A 137 -7.19 -18.02 3.29
CA LYS A 137 -8.47 -18.05 2.50
C LYS A 137 -8.91 -16.71 1.86
N HIS A 138 -8.35 -15.58 2.29
CA HIS A 138 -8.72 -14.24 1.82
C HIS A 138 -7.72 -13.60 0.85
N THR A 139 -6.75 -14.36 0.34
CA THR A 139 -5.76 -13.84 -0.59
C THR A 139 -6.26 -13.89 -2.04
N CYS A 140 -6.38 -12.72 -2.66
CA CYS A 140 -6.75 -12.57 -4.07
C CYS A 140 -5.55 -12.04 -4.88
N ILE A 141 -4.62 -12.92 -5.23
CA ILE A 141 -3.42 -12.53 -5.99
C ILE A 141 -3.68 -12.46 -7.52
N THR A 142 -4.85 -12.89 -8.02
CA THR A 142 -5.10 -12.92 -9.48
C THR A 142 -6.45 -12.36 -9.90
N PRO A 143 -6.55 -11.78 -11.13
CA PRO A 143 -7.79 -11.24 -11.68
C PRO A 143 -8.87 -12.32 -11.84
N PRO A 144 -10.15 -11.93 -11.97
CA PRO A 144 -11.28 -12.85 -11.98
C PRO A 144 -11.43 -13.52 -13.35
N TYR A 145 -10.60 -14.49 -13.69
CA TYR A 145 -10.85 -15.36 -14.84
C TYR A 145 -10.36 -16.78 -14.55
N ASP A 146 -11.32 -17.71 -14.46
CA ASP A 146 -11.17 -19.11 -14.87
C ASP A 146 -11.70 -19.23 -16.30
#